data_AF-A0A084WCI7-F1
#
_entry.id   AF-A0A084WCI7-F1
#
_cell.length_a   1.000
_cell.length_b   1.000
_cell.length_c   1.000
_cell.angle_alpha   90.00
_cell.angle_beta   90.00
_cell.angle_gamma   90.00
#
_symmetry.space_group_name_H-M   'P 1'
#
loop_
_entity.id
_entity.type
_entity.pdbx_description
1 polymer ?
#
loop_
_entity_poly.entity_id
_entity_poly.type
_entity_poly.pdbx_seq_one_letter_code
_entity_poly.pdbx_strand_id
1 'polypeptide(L)'
;MGSTGLLLKVLFLAFLATVHPTTVDDNGYVMYCPCMGRFGNQADHFLGSLGFAKAINRTLVLPPWVEYRKAEPRSVQVPFDTYFQVAPLQAFHRVMTMENFMKNLAPSLWPPAERISFCYTERMGLDGSTGHGCNAKSGNPFGSFWDTFDIDFVESEFFGPKLHYDIHHGENMASKWNERYPAEKWPVLAFTGAPAVFPVQRENLDLHRYLKWSTKYENDAKQFIREALPRGAFIGIHLRNGIDWVRACEHVKESSNLFSSPQCLGYRNEHGQLTGEMCMPMRDTIVRQLKRRIKLHREANPDNPIRAVFVASDSNHMLVELNEALKRMDVVVVRHPDGNPHLDLAILGRSNHFIGNCVSSYSAFVKRERDAVGFPSSFWAFPPEKPTSKSKGAGANHEEL
;
A
#
# COMPACT_ATOMS: atom_id res chain seq x y z
N MET A 1 -76.23 7.73 22.14
CA MET A 1 -75.39 6.79 22.89
C MET A 1 -75.05 5.63 21.96
N GLY A 2 -73.76 5.41 21.66
CA GLY A 2 -73.31 4.35 20.75
C GLY A 2 -72.00 4.73 20.06
N SER A 3 -70.90 4.45 20.74
CA SER A 3 -69.53 4.81 20.40
C SER A 3 -68.88 3.92 19.33
N THR A 4 -68.03 4.55 18.53
CA THR A 4 -66.69 4.11 18.06
C THR A 4 -66.49 2.79 17.32
N GLY A 5 -65.82 2.87 16.17
CA GLY A 5 -65.14 1.73 15.54
C GLY A 5 -64.39 2.11 14.26
N LEU A 6 -63.42 3.02 14.36
CA LEU A 6 -62.49 3.37 13.28
C LEU A 6 -61.51 2.20 13.05
N LEU A 7 -61.72 1.40 11.99
CA LEU A 7 -60.79 0.34 11.60
C LEU A 7 -59.65 0.95 10.76
N LEU A 8 -58.54 1.29 11.42
CA LEU A 8 -57.28 1.62 10.75
C LEU A 8 -56.54 0.30 10.43
N LYS A 9 -56.61 -0.15 9.18
CA LYS A 9 -55.79 -1.27 8.70
C LYS A 9 -54.36 -0.80 8.48
N VAL A 10 -53.48 -1.10 9.44
CA VAL A 10 -52.03 -0.95 9.29
C VAL A 10 -51.52 -2.11 8.43
N LEU A 11 -51.10 -1.81 7.19
CA LEU A 11 -50.32 -2.73 6.37
C LEU A 11 -48.88 -2.75 6.90
N PHE A 12 -48.48 -3.80 7.60
CA PHE A 12 -47.08 -4.10 7.87
C PHE A 12 -46.46 -4.66 6.58
N LEU A 13 -45.77 -3.82 5.80
CA LEU A 13 -44.82 -4.31 4.80
C LEU A 13 -43.58 -4.82 5.54
N ALA A 14 -43.46 -6.14 5.66
CA ALA A 14 -42.21 -6.77 6.07
C ALA A 14 -41.19 -6.58 4.93
N PHE A 15 -40.21 -5.70 5.14
CA PHE A 15 -38.99 -5.68 4.36
C PHE A 15 -38.23 -6.98 4.67
N LEU A 16 -38.45 -8.02 3.87
CA LEU A 16 -37.56 -9.17 3.80
C LEU A 16 -36.22 -8.67 3.24
N ALA A 17 -35.28 -8.36 4.13
CA ALA A 17 -33.88 -8.25 3.74
C ALA A 17 -33.48 -9.59 3.13
N THR A 18 -33.21 -9.61 1.83
CA THR A 18 -32.67 -10.77 1.12
C THR A 18 -31.26 -11.03 1.64
N VAL A 19 -31.13 -11.81 2.71
CA VAL A 19 -29.85 -12.37 3.14
C VAL A 19 -29.43 -13.34 2.04
N HIS A 20 -28.52 -12.91 1.16
CA HIS A 20 -27.86 -13.86 0.27
C HIS A 20 -26.95 -14.71 1.14
N PRO A 21 -27.16 -16.04 1.22
CA PRO A 21 -26.24 -16.90 1.94
C PRO A 21 -24.86 -16.76 1.29
N THR A 22 -23.86 -16.41 2.09
CA THR A 22 -22.47 -16.39 1.63
C THR A 22 -22.09 -17.83 1.28
N THR A 23 -22.02 -18.14 -0.01
CA THR A 23 -21.71 -19.49 -0.50
C THR A 23 -20.24 -19.80 -0.23
N VAL A 24 -19.97 -20.98 0.35
CA VAL A 24 -18.61 -21.49 0.54
C VAL A 24 -17.97 -21.71 -0.83
N ASP A 25 -16.76 -21.18 -1.05
CA ASP A 25 -15.92 -21.51 -2.22
C ASP A 25 -15.28 -22.89 -1.99
N ASP A 26 -15.65 -23.87 -2.81
CA ASP A 26 -15.10 -25.24 -2.76
C ASP A 26 -13.59 -25.29 -3.04
N ASN A 27 -13.02 -24.24 -3.67
CA ASN A 27 -11.57 -24.14 -3.83
C ASN A 27 -10.87 -23.63 -2.56
N GLY A 28 -11.61 -23.17 -1.56
CA GLY A 28 -11.10 -22.68 -0.28
C GLY A 28 -10.50 -21.26 -0.33
N TYR A 29 -9.79 -20.90 0.74
CA TYR A 29 -9.47 -19.51 1.08
C TYR A 29 -7.99 -19.31 1.40
N VAL A 30 -7.50 -18.11 1.11
CA VAL A 30 -6.19 -17.61 1.57
C VAL A 30 -6.44 -16.41 2.48
N MET A 31 -5.84 -16.42 3.65
CA MET A 31 -5.81 -15.25 4.54
C MET A 31 -4.39 -15.03 5.06
N TYR A 32 -4.05 -13.80 5.41
CA TYR A 32 -2.72 -13.47 5.89
C TYR A 32 -2.74 -12.24 6.78
N CYS A 33 -1.70 -12.10 7.63
CA CYS A 33 -1.44 -10.82 8.28
C CYS A 33 -0.56 -9.91 7.40
N PRO A 34 -0.96 -8.65 7.11
CA PRO A 34 -0.09 -7.64 6.52
C PRO A 34 0.90 -7.07 7.57
N CYS A 35 1.62 -7.97 8.25
CA CYS A 35 2.39 -7.70 9.47
C CYS A 35 3.79 -7.09 9.23
N MET A 36 4.16 -6.75 7.99
CA MET A 36 5.49 -6.21 7.66
C MET A 36 5.39 -4.77 7.16
N GLY A 37 5.99 -3.84 7.91
CA GLY A 37 6.08 -2.43 7.54
C GLY A 37 4.76 -1.65 7.70
N ARG A 38 4.72 -0.47 7.07
CA ARG A 38 3.55 0.44 7.06
C ARG A 38 2.74 0.27 5.78
N PHE A 39 1.72 1.10 5.58
CA PHE A 39 0.79 1.03 4.45
C PHE A 39 1.44 0.75 3.08
N GLY A 40 2.51 1.45 2.70
CA GLY A 40 3.18 1.21 1.41
C GLY A 40 3.72 -0.23 1.25
N ASN A 41 4.29 -0.81 2.32
CA ASN A 41 4.74 -2.21 2.31
C ASN A 41 3.55 -3.17 2.25
N GLN A 42 2.50 -2.89 3.02
CA GLN A 42 1.29 -3.70 3.05
C GLN A 42 0.58 -3.70 1.69
N ALA A 43 0.55 -2.57 0.99
CA ALA A 43 -0.02 -2.46 -0.36
C ALA A 43 0.80 -3.22 -1.41
N ASP A 44 2.14 -3.19 -1.34
CA ASP A 44 3.00 -4.03 -2.20
C ASP A 44 2.72 -5.52 -1.98
N HIS A 45 2.68 -5.94 -0.71
CA HIS A 45 2.35 -7.30 -0.31
C HIS A 45 0.94 -7.73 -0.73
N PHE A 46 -0.04 -6.83 -0.66
CA PHE A 46 -1.39 -7.09 -1.09
C PHE A 46 -1.45 -7.45 -2.58
N LEU A 47 -0.76 -6.70 -3.45
CA LEU A 47 -0.73 -7.01 -4.88
C LEU A 47 -0.11 -8.40 -5.15
N GLY A 48 0.97 -8.75 -4.45
CA GLY A 48 1.55 -10.09 -4.56
C GLY A 48 0.61 -11.19 -4.06
N SER A 49 -0.07 -10.96 -2.93
CA SER A 49 -1.00 -11.92 -2.32
C SER A 49 -2.25 -12.13 -3.18
N LEU A 50 -2.71 -11.08 -3.86
CA LEU A 50 -3.79 -11.14 -4.83
C LEU A 50 -3.41 -11.98 -6.06
N GLY A 51 -2.19 -11.79 -6.58
CA GLY A 51 -1.64 -12.64 -7.64
C GLY A 51 -1.50 -14.10 -7.20
N PHE A 52 -0.99 -14.34 -5.99
CA PHE A 52 -0.84 -15.67 -5.40
C PHE A 52 -2.18 -16.40 -5.25
N ALA A 53 -3.17 -15.75 -4.63
CA ALA A 53 -4.50 -16.33 -4.42
C ALA A 53 -5.19 -16.71 -5.74
N LYS A 54 -5.02 -15.88 -6.78
CA LYS A 54 -5.50 -16.21 -8.13
C LYS A 54 -4.78 -17.43 -8.71
N ALA A 55 -3.46 -17.48 -8.59
CA ALA A 55 -2.66 -18.56 -9.14
C ALA A 55 -3.04 -19.93 -8.56
N ILE A 56 -3.33 -20.00 -7.26
CA ILE A 56 -3.78 -21.24 -6.60
C ILE A 56 -5.31 -21.38 -6.59
N ASN A 57 -6.03 -20.49 -7.27
CA ASN A 57 -7.49 -20.48 -7.40
C ASN A 57 -8.26 -20.52 -6.06
N ARG A 58 -7.79 -19.79 -5.04
CA ARG A 58 -8.46 -19.69 -3.72
C ARG A 58 -9.00 -18.30 -3.48
N THR A 59 -10.18 -18.15 -2.88
CA THR A 59 -10.72 -16.83 -2.54
C THR A 59 -9.79 -16.11 -1.57
N LEU A 60 -9.37 -14.88 -1.92
CA LEU A 60 -8.54 -14.07 -1.02
C LEU A 60 -9.43 -13.40 0.04
N VAL A 61 -9.16 -13.70 1.30
CA VAL A 61 -9.72 -12.97 2.44
C VAL A 61 -8.89 -11.69 2.61
N LEU A 62 -9.50 -10.55 2.30
CA LEU A 62 -8.90 -9.23 2.37
C LEU A 62 -8.64 -8.86 3.83
N PRO A 63 -7.38 -8.75 4.27
CA PRO A 63 -7.09 -8.41 5.66
C PRO A 63 -7.38 -6.93 5.91
N PRO A 64 -7.70 -6.56 7.16
CA PRO A 64 -7.63 -5.16 7.56
C PRO A 64 -6.20 -4.63 7.44
N TRP A 65 -6.06 -3.35 7.11
CA TRP A 65 -4.81 -2.63 7.13
C TRP A 65 -4.32 -2.46 8.57
N VAL A 66 -3.01 -2.53 8.76
CA VAL A 66 -2.39 -2.36 10.08
C VAL A 66 -1.85 -0.95 10.21
N GLU A 67 -2.39 -0.18 11.15
CA GLU A 67 -1.92 1.15 11.49
C GLU A 67 -1.20 1.18 12.83
N TYR A 68 -0.09 1.92 12.88
CA TYR A 68 0.64 2.19 14.10
C TYR A 68 0.37 3.63 14.50
N ARG A 69 -0.27 3.82 15.66
CA ARG A 69 -0.59 5.13 16.20
C ARG A 69 0.41 5.50 17.27
N LYS A 70 0.83 6.76 17.27
CA LYS A 70 1.77 7.28 18.27
C LYS A 70 1.12 7.16 19.65
N ALA A 71 1.88 6.67 20.62
CA ALA A 71 1.46 6.42 22.00
C ALA A 71 0.43 5.29 22.19
N GLU A 72 0.09 4.53 21.14
CA GLU A 72 -0.70 3.30 21.28
C GLU A 72 0.22 2.08 21.28
N PRO A 73 0.15 1.19 22.30
CA PRO A 73 1.03 0.03 22.39
C PRO A 73 0.65 -1.10 21.43
N ARG A 74 -0.60 -1.12 20.97
CA ARG A 74 -1.14 -2.10 20.01
C ARG A 74 -1.38 -1.42 18.67
N SER A 75 -1.26 -2.19 17.59
CA SER A 75 -1.67 -1.71 16.27
C SER A 75 -3.19 -1.67 16.17
N VAL A 76 -3.68 -0.86 15.23
CA VAL A 76 -5.10 -0.77 14.88
C VAL A 76 -5.33 -1.48 13.56
N GLN A 77 -6.35 -2.33 13.52
CA GLN A 77 -6.79 -3.06 12.34
C GLN A 77 -7.93 -2.28 11.68
N VAL A 78 -7.63 -1.62 10.56
CA VAL A 78 -8.61 -0.83 9.79
C VAL A 78 -9.20 -1.70 8.69
N PRO A 79 -10.53 -1.92 8.65
CA PRO A 79 -11.17 -2.74 7.63
C PRO A 79 -10.73 -2.35 6.22
N PHE A 80 -10.50 -3.35 5.36
CA PHE A 80 -10.00 -3.14 4.00
C PHE A 80 -10.83 -2.10 3.24
N ASP A 81 -12.16 -2.21 3.38
CA ASP A 81 -13.18 -1.43 2.70
C ASP A 81 -13.36 0.00 3.22
N THR A 82 -12.66 0.36 4.30
CA THR A 82 -12.51 1.76 4.73
C THR A 82 -11.82 2.58 3.64
N TYR A 83 -10.76 2.04 3.04
CA TYR A 83 -9.91 2.74 2.08
C TYR A 83 -10.20 2.37 0.64
N PHE A 84 -10.65 1.15 0.36
CA PHE A 84 -10.78 0.65 -1.00
C PHE A 84 -12.11 -0.04 -1.26
N GLN A 85 -12.59 0.03 -2.49
CA GLN A 85 -13.76 -0.71 -2.90
C GLN A 85 -13.41 -2.20 -3.08
N VAL A 86 -14.28 -3.09 -2.62
CA VAL A 86 -14.10 -4.55 -2.79
C VAL A 86 -14.50 -4.99 -4.20
N ALA A 87 -15.59 -4.45 -4.75
CA ALA A 87 -16.16 -4.91 -6.02
C ALA A 87 -15.18 -4.87 -7.22
N PRO A 88 -14.35 -3.82 -7.41
CA PRO A 88 -13.39 -3.80 -8.51
C PRO A 88 -12.35 -4.93 -8.47
N LEU A 89 -12.00 -5.43 -7.27
CA LEU A 89 -11.09 -6.57 -7.12
C LEU A 89 -11.71 -7.89 -7.61
N GLN A 90 -13.03 -8.02 -7.47
CA GLN A 90 -13.78 -9.21 -7.90
C GLN A 90 -13.74 -9.40 -9.42
N ALA A 91 -13.47 -8.34 -10.19
CA ALA A 91 -13.23 -8.44 -11.62
C ALA A 91 -11.90 -9.15 -11.96
N PHE A 92 -10.94 -9.18 -11.02
CA PHE A 92 -9.68 -9.89 -11.19
C PHE A 92 -9.74 -11.31 -10.62
N HIS A 93 -10.17 -11.44 -9.38
CA HIS A 93 -10.21 -12.70 -8.64
C HIS A 93 -11.22 -12.66 -7.51
N ARG A 94 -11.66 -13.82 -7.02
CA ARG A 94 -12.61 -13.91 -5.92
C ARG A 94 -11.99 -13.38 -4.64
N VAL A 95 -12.66 -12.42 -4.02
CA VAL A 95 -12.24 -11.79 -2.76
C VAL A 95 -13.42 -11.58 -1.83
N MET A 96 -13.14 -11.55 -0.52
CA MET A 96 -14.09 -11.16 0.52
C MET A 96 -13.37 -10.51 1.69
N THR A 97 -14.03 -9.66 2.47
CA THR A 97 -13.39 -9.05 3.65
C THR A 97 -13.20 -10.07 4.78
N MET A 98 -12.15 -9.89 5.58
CA MET A 98 -11.90 -10.71 6.77
C MET A 98 -13.09 -10.67 7.75
N GLU A 99 -13.69 -9.51 7.94
CA GLU A 99 -14.88 -9.31 8.77
C GLU A 99 -16.05 -10.19 8.29
N ASN A 100 -16.28 -10.24 6.98
CA ASN A 100 -17.33 -11.06 6.38
C ASN A 100 -17.00 -12.56 6.51
N PHE A 101 -15.74 -12.95 6.26
CA PHE A 101 -15.30 -14.33 6.40
C PHE A 101 -15.46 -14.84 7.83
N MET A 102 -14.94 -14.08 8.80
CA MET A 102 -14.95 -14.45 10.21
C MET A 102 -16.36 -14.49 10.80
N LYS A 103 -17.25 -13.60 10.36
CA LYS A 103 -18.64 -13.59 10.82
C LYS A 103 -19.48 -14.72 10.22
N ASN A 104 -19.36 -14.95 8.92
CA ASN A 104 -20.36 -15.74 8.19
C ASN A 104 -19.88 -17.14 7.78
N LEU A 105 -18.57 -17.38 7.69
CA LEU A 105 -18.01 -18.66 7.22
C LEU A 105 -17.17 -19.37 8.30
N ALA A 106 -16.29 -18.64 8.97
CA ALA A 106 -15.34 -19.22 9.91
C ALA A 106 -15.98 -20.11 11.01
N PRO A 107 -17.15 -19.78 11.62
CA PRO A 107 -17.72 -20.61 12.68
C PRO A 107 -18.03 -22.05 12.25
N SER A 108 -18.30 -22.29 10.96
CA SER A 108 -18.63 -23.61 10.42
C SER A 108 -17.50 -24.21 9.58
N LEU A 109 -16.82 -23.39 8.77
CA LEU A 109 -15.78 -23.83 7.83
C LEU A 109 -14.37 -23.91 8.47
N TRP A 110 -14.11 -23.08 9.48
CA TRP A 110 -12.78 -22.94 10.09
C TRP A 110 -12.89 -22.72 11.61
N PRO A 111 -13.45 -23.71 12.34
CA PRO A 111 -13.71 -23.60 13.77
C PRO A 111 -12.39 -23.49 14.57
N PRO A 112 -12.41 -22.96 15.81
CA PRO A 112 -11.20 -22.76 16.62
C PRO A 112 -10.25 -23.96 16.71
N ALA A 113 -10.79 -25.18 16.74
CA ALA A 113 -10.01 -26.42 16.82
C ALA A 113 -9.25 -26.79 15.54
N GLU A 114 -9.49 -26.11 14.42
CA GLU A 114 -8.89 -26.40 13.10
C GLU A 114 -8.04 -25.23 12.57
N ARG A 115 -7.77 -24.23 13.42
CA ARG A 115 -7.01 -23.04 13.02
C ARG A 115 -5.51 -23.32 12.98
N ILE A 116 -5.00 -23.61 11.79
CA ILE A 116 -3.58 -23.89 11.54
C ILE A 116 -2.90 -22.66 10.93
N SER A 117 -1.75 -22.29 11.49
CA SER A 117 -0.93 -21.18 10.97
C SER A 117 0.13 -21.65 9.98
N PHE A 118 0.34 -20.91 8.88
CA PHE A 118 1.30 -21.23 7.83
C PHE A 118 2.52 -20.31 7.86
N CYS A 119 3.71 -20.89 7.74
CA CYS A 119 4.96 -20.17 7.59
C CYS A 119 6.01 -21.00 6.85
N TYR A 120 7.07 -20.36 6.35
CA TYR A 120 8.08 -21.03 5.54
C TYR A 120 8.83 -22.12 6.33
N THR A 121 9.21 -21.79 7.57
CA THR A 121 9.93 -22.64 8.51
C THR A 121 9.60 -22.17 9.92
N GLU A 122 10.03 -22.92 10.93
CA GLU A 122 9.95 -22.53 12.34
C GLU A 122 10.45 -21.10 12.55
N ARG A 123 9.67 -20.31 13.29
CA ARG A 123 9.98 -18.91 13.63
C ARG A 123 10.27 -18.83 15.12
N MET A 124 11.22 -17.99 15.53
CA MET A 124 11.52 -17.76 16.94
C MET A 124 10.46 -16.85 17.59
N GLY A 125 10.05 -17.16 18.83
CA GLY A 125 9.19 -16.30 19.64
C GLY A 125 9.95 -15.11 20.26
N LEU A 126 9.22 -14.04 20.62
CA LEU A 126 9.82 -12.86 21.30
C LEU A 126 10.40 -13.15 22.68
N ASP A 127 9.92 -14.19 23.36
CA ASP A 127 10.41 -14.64 24.67
C ASP A 127 11.71 -15.45 24.56
N GLY A 128 12.27 -15.58 23.35
CA GLY A 128 13.45 -16.38 23.08
C GLY A 128 13.19 -17.88 23.21
N SER A 129 11.94 -18.29 23.44
CA SER A 129 11.58 -19.70 23.44
C SER A 129 11.67 -20.24 22.00
N THR A 130 12.39 -21.35 21.87
CA THR A 130 12.39 -22.18 20.66
C THR A 130 11.20 -23.12 20.75
N GLY A 131 10.03 -22.58 20.43
CA GLY A 131 8.76 -23.32 20.43
C GLY A 131 8.29 -23.63 19.02
N HIS A 132 8.44 -24.90 18.63
CA HIS A 132 8.04 -25.66 17.45
C HIS A 132 6.87 -25.14 16.58
N GLY A 133 6.96 -23.95 16.00
CA GLY A 133 5.84 -23.41 15.25
C GLY A 133 6.10 -22.11 14.50
N CYS A 134 5.03 -21.57 13.95
CA CYS A 134 5.06 -20.33 13.19
C CYS A 134 5.05 -19.07 14.06
N ASN A 135 4.79 -19.19 15.36
CA ASN A 135 4.72 -18.06 16.29
C ASN A 135 3.86 -16.90 15.75
N ALA A 136 2.70 -17.27 15.19
CA ALA A 136 1.83 -16.40 14.38
C ALA A 136 1.32 -15.15 15.10
N LYS A 137 1.29 -15.18 16.45
CA LYS A 137 0.83 -14.10 17.33
C LYS A 137 1.97 -13.44 18.13
N SER A 138 3.23 -13.80 17.88
CA SER A 138 4.35 -13.29 18.66
C SER A 138 4.68 -11.85 18.27
N GLY A 139 4.41 -10.91 19.18
CA GLY A 139 4.72 -9.49 19.01
C GLY A 139 3.64 -8.64 18.35
N ASN A 140 3.98 -7.37 18.12
CA ASN A 140 3.12 -6.40 17.42
C ASN A 140 3.69 -6.21 16.00
N PRO A 141 2.88 -6.32 14.93
CA PRO A 141 1.41 -6.38 14.91
C PRO A 141 0.78 -7.77 14.92
N PHE A 142 1.58 -8.83 14.96
CA PHE A 142 1.12 -10.22 14.86
C PHE A 142 -0.02 -10.57 15.83
N GLY A 143 0.18 -10.40 17.13
CA GLY A 143 -0.84 -10.73 18.14
C GLY A 143 -2.11 -9.90 17.97
N SER A 144 -1.97 -8.56 17.94
CA SER A 144 -3.11 -7.64 17.83
C SER A 144 -3.95 -7.87 16.58
N PHE A 145 -3.32 -8.23 15.46
CA PHE A 145 -4.03 -8.54 14.23
C PHE A 145 -4.95 -9.75 14.37
N TRP A 146 -4.44 -10.87 14.88
CA TRP A 146 -5.25 -12.09 15.02
C TRP A 146 -6.24 -12.00 16.18
N ASP A 147 -5.89 -11.30 17.27
CA ASP A 147 -6.76 -11.02 18.41
C ASP A 147 -8.00 -10.22 18.01
N THR A 148 -7.90 -9.36 16.99
CA THR A 148 -9.05 -8.57 16.49
C THR A 148 -10.21 -9.44 16.00
N PHE A 149 -9.94 -10.69 15.64
CA PHE A 149 -10.93 -11.64 15.16
C PHE A 149 -11.06 -12.89 16.06
N ASP A 150 -10.56 -12.81 17.30
CA ASP A 150 -10.54 -13.93 18.25
C ASP A 150 -9.90 -15.20 17.65
N ILE A 151 -8.80 -15.03 16.90
CA ILE A 151 -8.06 -16.13 16.27
C ILE A 151 -6.91 -16.55 17.16
N ASP A 152 -6.98 -17.80 17.64
CA ASP A 152 -5.87 -18.57 18.17
C ASP A 152 -5.58 -19.75 17.24
N PHE A 153 -4.31 -20.09 17.09
CA PHE A 153 -3.87 -21.20 16.26
C PHE A 153 -3.52 -22.40 17.14
N VAL A 154 -4.02 -23.57 16.76
CA VAL A 154 -3.77 -24.83 17.48
C VAL A 154 -2.51 -25.54 16.99
N GLU A 155 -2.12 -25.31 15.72
CA GLU A 155 -0.98 -25.97 15.09
C GLU A 155 -0.27 -25.02 14.09
N SER A 156 0.89 -25.48 13.60
CA SER A 156 1.70 -24.80 12.59
C SER A 156 2.01 -25.73 11.42
N GLU A 157 1.91 -25.22 10.20
CA GLU A 157 2.27 -25.94 8.98
C GLU A 157 3.43 -25.23 8.27
N PHE A 158 4.49 -26.00 8.00
CA PHE A 158 5.71 -25.52 7.35
C PHE A 158 5.74 -25.92 5.88
N PHE A 159 5.58 -24.96 4.97
CA PHE A 159 5.55 -25.25 3.54
C PHE A 159 6.94 -25.27 2.88
N GLY A 160 7.95 -24.65 3.50
CA GLY A 160 9.32 -24.63 3.01
C GLY A 160 10.08 -25.94 3.25
N PRO A 161 11.21 -26.16 2.56
CA PRO A 161 11.71 -25.40 1.40
C PRO A 161 11.03 -25.81 0.07
N LYS A 162 10.09 -26.76 0.10
CA LYS A 162 9.48 -27.34 -1.11
C LYS A 162 8.60 -26.36 -1.87
N LEU A 163 8.00 -25.39 -1.17
CA LEU A 163 7.11 -24.39 -1.74
C LEU A 163 7.63 -22.98 -1.44
N HIS A 164 7.30 -22.04 -2.34
CA HIS A 164 7.54 -20.62 -2.18
C HIS A 164 6.40 -19.80 -2.80
N TYR A 165 6.39 -18.50 -2.52
CA TYR A 165 5.31 -17.60 -2.97
C TYR A 165 5.46 -17.10 -4.41
N ASP A 166 6.65 -17.24 -5.01
CA ASP A 166 6.84 -16.86 -6.41
C ASP A 166 6.10 -17.82 -7.35
N ILE A 167 4.94 -17.38 -7.84
CA ILE A 167 4.11 -18.13 -8.80
C ILE A 167 4.47 -17.82 -10.26
N HIS A 168 5.34 -16.83 -10.50
CA HIS A 168 5.67 -16.34 -11.84
C HIS A 168 6.94 -16.97 -12.40
N HIS A 169 7.95 -17.21 -11.55
CA HIS A 169 9.30 -17.60 -12.00
C HIS A 169 9.77 -18.97 -11.48
N GLY A 170 8.86 -19.93 -11.33
CA GLY A 170 9.20 -21.28 -10.87
C GLY A 170 8.47 -22.39 -11.63
N GLU A 171 8.96 -23.62 -11.50
CA GLU A 171 8.31 -24.81 -12.06
C GLU A 171 6.93 -25.04 -11.45
N ASN A 172 5.89 -24.57 -12.15
CA ASN A 172 4.46 -24.83 -11.86
C ASN A 172 4.10 -24.75 -10.36
N MET A 173 4.60 -23.70 -9.68
CA MET A 173 4.52 -23.57 -8.22
C MET A 173 3.07 -23.61 -7.71
N ALA A 174 2.14 -23.00 -8.45
CA ALA A 174 0.71 -23.04 -8.12
C ALA A 174 0.15 -24.48 -8.04
N SER A 175 0.55 -25.35 -8.97
CA SER A 175 0.12 -26.76 -8.92
C SER A 175 0.73 -27.49 -7.74
N LYS A 176 2.00 -27.22 -7.40
CA LYS A 176 2.66 -27.80 -6.21
C LYS A 176 1.96 -27.37 -4.90
N TRP A 177 1.46 -26.12 -4.83
CA TRP A 177 0.63 -25.66 -3.72
C TRP A 177 -0.69 -26.44 -3.64
N ASN A 178 -1.40 -26.60 -4.75
CA ASN A 178 -2.69 -27.29 -4.80
C ASN A 178 -2.56 -28.80 -4.54
N GLU A 179 -1.49 -29.44 -4.99
CA GLU A 179 -1.19 -30.85 -4.72
C GLU A 179 -0.93 -31.08 -3.22
N ARG A 180 -0.13 -30.21 -2.59
CA ARG A 180 0.21 -30.35 -1.17
C ARG A 180 -0.95 -29.96 -0.25
N TYR A 181 -1.70 -28.94 -0.64
CA TYR A 181 -2.79 -28.37 0.16
C TYR A 181 -4.08 -28.33 -0.67
N PRO A 182 -4.71 -29.48 -0.93
CA PRO A 182 -6.01 -29.54 -1.60
C PRO A 182 -7.10 -28.90 -0.74
N ALA A 183 -8.10 -28.27 -1.36
CA ALA A 183 -9.12 -27.46 -0.68
C ALA A 183 -10.02 -28.27 0.25
N GLU A 184 -10.29 -29.53 -0.10
CA GLU A 184 -11.12 -30.45 0.66
C GLU A 184 -10.52 -30.78 2.04
N LYS A 185 -9.18 -30.80 2.13
CA LYS A 185 -8.44 -31.05 3.37
C LYS A 185 -7.99 -29.76 4.05
N TRP A 186 -7.69 -28.73 3.25
CA TRP A 186 -7.18 -27.44 3.71
C TRP A 186 -8.08 -26.33 3.18
N PRO A 187 -9.26 -26.14 3.78
CA PRO A 187 -10.21 -25.13 3.31
C PRO A 187 -9.69 -23.71 3.51
N VAL A 188 -8.79 -23.49 4.47
CA VAL A 188 -8.19 -22.19 4.78
C VAL A 188 -6.68 -22.30 4.90
N LEU A 189 -5.96 -21.49 4.12
CA LEU A 189 -4.51 -21.29 4.25
C LEU A 189 -4.26 -19.95 4.94
N ALA A 190 -3.96 -19.99 6.25
CA ALA A 190 -3.78 -18.80 7.09
C ALA A 190 -2.30 -18.48 7.35
N PHE A 191 -1.74 -17.54 6.59
CA PHE A 191 -0.32 -17.22 6.62
C PHE A 191 0.04 -16.18 7.68
N THR A 192 1.13 -16.45 8.41
CA THR A 192 1.65 -15.53 9.43
C THR A 192 2.14 -14.18 8.88
N GLY A 193 2.43 -14.12 7.58
CA GLY A 193 2.74 -12.91 6.85
C GLY A 193 2.19 -13.02 5.43
N ALA A 194 2.24 -11.94 4.65
CA ALA A 194 1.76 -11.98 3.27
C ALA A 194 2.47 -13.07 2.43
N PRO A 195 1.72 -13.91 1.69
CA PRO A 195 2.30 -14.84 0.73
C PRO A 195 2.74 -14.09 -0.55
N ALA A 196 3.67 -13.16 -0.38
CA ALA A 196 4.12 -12.21 -1.38
C ALA A 196 5.57 -11.80 -1.11
N VAL A 197 6.23 -11.28 -2.15
CA VAL A 197 7.57 -10.68 -2.04
C VAL A 197 7.48 -9.15 -1.91
N PHE A 198 8.52 -8.55 -1.32
CA PHE A 198 8.69 -7.10 -1.24
C PHE A 198 10.07 -6.68 -1.78
N PRO A 199 10.16 -5.65 -2.64
CA PRO A 199 9.05 -4.93 -3.26
C PRO A 199 8.19 -5.84 -4.16
N VAL A 200 6.99 -5.39 -4.51
CA VAL A 200 6.08 -6.17 -5.36
C VAL A 200 6.77 -6.60 -6.66
N GLN A 201 6.51 -7.82 -7.12
CA GLN A 201 6.97 -8.34 -8.42
C GLN A 201 6.44 -7.53 -9.61
N ARG A 202 7.22 -7.48 -10.69
CA ARG A 202 6.89 -6.72 -11.90
C ARG A 202 5.54 -7.14 -12.49
N GLU A 203 5.27 -8.43 -12.47
CA GLU A 203 4.08 -9.09 -13.03
C GLU A 203 2.81 -8.71 -12.28
N ASN A 204 2.93 -8.30 -11.01
CA ASN A 204 1.82 -7.93 -10.15
C ASN A 204 1.57 -6.40 -10.10
N LEU A 205 2.42 -5.58 -10.73
CA LEU A 205 2.28 -4.11 -10.70
C LEU A 205 0.94 -3.63 -11.26
N ASP A 206 0.54 -4.23 -12.37
CA ASP A 206 -0.68 -3.87 -13.11
C ASP A 206 -1.96 -4.28 -12.37
N LEU A 207 -1.87 -5.09 -11.31
CA LEU A 207 -3.01 -5.41 -10.44
C LEU A 207 -3.52 -4.19 -9.68
N HIS A 208 -2.70 -3.14 -9.56
CA HIS A 208 -3.11 -1.89 -8.92
C HIS A 208 -4.32 -1.24 -9.60
N ARG A 209 -4.60 -1.54 -10.88
CA ARG A 209 -5.79 -1.01 -11.58
C ARG A 209 -7.11 -1.42 -10.93
N TYR A 210 -7.14 -2.54 -10.20
CA TYR A 210 -8.30 -3.04 -9.47
C TYR A 210 -8.42 -2.45 -8.06
N LEU A 211 -7.37 -1.80 -7.54
CA LEU A 211 -7.38 -1.17 -6.22
C LEU A 211 -7.95 0.25 -6.35
N LYS A 212 -9.27 0.39 -6.18
CA LYS A 212 -9.97 1.69 -6.28
C LYS A 212 -10.28 2.25 -4.90
N TRP A 213 -9.99 3.53 -4.69
CA TRP A 213 -10.35 4.26 -3.47
C TRP A 213 -11.84 4.12 -3.14
N SER A 214 -12.17 4.04 -1.85
CA SER A 214 -13.56 4.08 -1.39
C SER A 214 -14.21 5.40 -1.81
N THR A 215 -15.54 5.39 -1.98
CA THR A 215 -16.31 6.58 -2.39
C THR A 215 -16.01 7.79 -1.49
N LYS A 216 -15.79 7.55 -0.19
CA LYS A 216 -15.38 8.57 0.76
C LYS A 216 -14.05 9.22 0.35
N TYR A 217 -12.98 8.44 0.21
CA TYR A 217 -11.66 8.97 -0.13
C TYR A 217 -11.61 9.60 -1.52
N GLU A 218 -12.37 9.06 -2.48
CA GLU A 218 -12.52 9.71 -3.77
C GLU A 218 -13.15 11.10 -3.67
N ASN A 219 -14.23 11.23 -2.90
CA ASN A 219 -14.96 12.48 -2.73
C ASN A 219 -14.15 13.49 -1.93
N ASP A 220 -13.50 13.06 -0.84
CA ASP A 220 -12.67 13.92 0.00
C ASP A 220 -11.47 14.48 -0.80
N ALA A 221 -10.82 13.65 -1.63
CA ALA A 221 -9.73 14.11 -2.48
C ALA A 221 -10.21 15.15 -3.51
N LYS A 222 -11.36 14.89 -4.18
CA LYS A 222 -11.97 15.83 -5.12
C LYS A 222 -12.37 17.13 -4.43
N GLN A 223 -12.92 17.04 -3.22
CA GLN A 223 -13.34 18.16 -2.40
C GLN A 223 -12.14 19.03 -2.04
N PHE A 224 -11.08 18.44 -1.48
CA PHE A 224 -9.86 19.16 -1.14
C PHE A 224 -9.26 19.87 -2.37
N ILE A 225 -9.15 19.16 -3.50
CA ILE A 225 -8.62 19.75 -4.74
C ILE A 225 -9.46 20.96 -5.19
N ARG A 226 -10.78 20.89 -5.09
CA ARG A 226 -11.69 21.97 -5.50
C ARG A 226 -11.65 23.18 -4.56
N GLU A 227 -11.51 22.94 -3.25
CA GLU A 227 -11.66 23.98 -2.22
C GLU A 227 -10.33 24.61 -1.80
N ALA A 228 -9.25 23.82 -1.78
CA ALA A 228 -7.94 24.27 -1.31
C ALA A 228 -6.98 24.69 -2.43
N LEU A 229 -7.19 24.24 -3.67
CA LEU A 229 -6.30 24.56 -4.79
C LEU A 229 -6.89 25.68 -5.68
N PRO A 230 -6.09 26.67 -6.11
CA PRO A 230 -6.51 27.63 -7.12
C PRO A 230 -6.85 26.96 -8.45
N ARG A 231 -7.73 27.58 -9.24
CA ARG A 231 -8.09 27.10 -10.58
C ARG A 231 -6.86 26.98 -11.47
N GLY A 232 -6.60 25.77 -11.96
CA GLY A 232 -5.51 25.43 -12.84
C GLY A 232 -4.99 24.03 -12.56
N ALA A 233 -3.83 23.70 -13.12
CA ALA A 233 -3.17 22.43 -12.87
C ALA A 233 -2.36 22.46 -11.56
N PHE A 234 -2.08 21.30 -11.00
CA PHE A 234 -1.22 21.17 -9.83
C PHE A 234 -0.21 20.02 -9.95
N ILE A 235 0.93 20.20 -9.31
CA ILE A 235 1.94 19.14 -9.15
C ILE A 235 1.76 18.54 -7.76
N GLY A 236 1.64 17.22 -7.69
CA GLY A 236 1.72 16.47 -6.44
C GLY A 236 3.16 16.08 -6.17
N ILE A 237 3.65 16.32 -4.96
CA ILE A 237 4.99 15.88 -4.57
C ILE A 237 4.95 15.08 -3.28
N HIS A 238 5.82 14.07 -3.20
CA HIS A 238 6.05 13.31 -1.98
C HIS A 238 7.46 13.56 -1.46
N LEU A 239 7.55 14.08 -0.23
CA LEU A 239 8.79 14.30 0.49
C LEU A 239 8.89 13.26 1.61
N ARG A 240 9.84 12.33 1.46
CA ARG A 240 10.13 11.32 2.47
C ARG A 240 11.39 11.74 3.21
N ASN A 241 11.25 12.37 4.37
CA ASN A 241 12.33 13.02 5.11
C ASN A 241 12.21 12.89 6.64
N GLY A 242 11.44 11.92 7.13
CA GLY A 242 11.43 11.52 8.53
C GLY A 242 12.78 10.98 9.02
N ILE A 243 13.02 11.04 10.32
CA ILE A 243 14.29 10.62 10.94
C ILE A 243 14.59 9.12 10.74
N ASP A 244 13.54 8.28 10.69
CA ASP A 244 13.63 6.87 10.35
C ASP A 244 14.14 6.67 8.91
N TRP A 245 13.71 7.55 8.01
CA TRP A 245 14.11 7.53 6.61
C TRP A 245 15.56 7.95 6.39
N VAL A 246 16.05 8.94 7.15
CA VAL A 246 17.46 9.36 7.09
C VAL A 246 18.38 8.16 7.31
N ARG A 247 18.13 7.37 8.36
CA ARG A 247 18.89 6.14 8.66
C ARG A 247 18.74 5.09 7.57
N ALA A 248 17.53 4.89 7.06
CA ALA A 248 17.32 3.95 5.96
C ALA A 248 18.15 4.31 4.71
N CYS A 249 18.31 5.60 4.42
CA CYS A 249 19.10 6.07 3.28
C CYS A 249 20.63 5.94 3.49
N GLU A 250 21.13 5.72 4.71
CA GLU A 250 22.56 5.45 4.95
C GLU A 250 22.99 4.13 4.29
N HIS A 251 22.08 3.15 4.20
CA HIS A 251 22.32 1.84 3.57
C HIS A 251 22.34 1.86 2.04
N VAL A 252 22.09 3.01 1.40
CA VAL A 252 22.18 3.16 -0.06
C VAL A 252 23.58 2.82 -0.57
N LYS A 253 24.64 3.13 0.19
CA LYS A 253 26.03 2.86 -0.20
C LYS A 253 26.35 1.36 -0.33
N GLU A 254 25.59 0.52 0.38
CA GLU A 254 25.82 -0.92 0.51
C GLU A 254 24.84 -1.74 -0.34
N SER A 255 23.83 -1.10 -0.93
CA SER A 255 22.70 -1.77 -1.57
C SER A 255 22.61 -1.42 -3.05
N SER A 256 22.54 -2.43 -3.92
CA SER A 256 22.23 -2.21 -5.34
C SER A 256 20.76 -1.84 -5.57
N ASN A 257 19.87 -2.34 -4.71
CA ASN A 257 18.45 -2.00 -4.64
C ASN A 257 18.03 -1.85 -3.17
N LEU A 258 17.17 -0.87 -2.90
CA LEU A 258 16.61 -0.63 -1.58
C LEU A 258 15.11 -0.38 -1.70
N PHE A 259 14.33 -1.16 -0.96
CA PHE A 259 12.87 -1.09 -0.91
C PHE A 259 12.26 -1.00 -2.33
N SER A 260 11.59 0.10 -2.67
CA SER A 260 10.90 0.25 -3.95
C SER A 260 11.74 0.92 -5.05
N SER A 261 13.08 1.00 -4.89
CA SER A 261 13.98 1.54 -5.93
C SER A 261 13.80 0.94 -7.33
N PRO A 262 13.37 -0.32 -7.52
CA PRO A 262 13.07 -0.86 -8.85
C PRO A 262 12.04 -0.05 -9.65
N GLN A 263 11.17 0.75 -9.01
CA GLN A 263 10.21 1.61 -9.73
C GLN A 263 10.89 2.70 -10.59
N CYS A 264 12.15 3.02 -10.29
CA CYS A 264 12.97 3.96 -11.03
C CYS A 264 14.08 3.24 -11.80
N LEU A 265 14.83 2.40 -11.09
CA LEU A 265 16.05 1.78 -11.60
C LEU A 265 15.76 0.54 -12.45
N GLY A 266 14.55 0.01 -12.37
CA GLY A 266 14.19 -1.29 -12.92
C GLY A 266 14.62 -2.44 -12.01
N TYR A 267 14.04 -3.62 -12.23
CA TYR A 267 14.22 -4.78 -11.33
C TYR A 267 15.63 -5.38 -11.39
N ARG A 268 16.42 -5.01 -12.41
CA ARG A 268 17.82 -5.41 -12.59
C ARG A 268 18.75 -4.20 -12.68
N ASN A 269 18.31 -3.03 -12.21
CA ASN A 269 19.06 -1.78 -12.30
C ASN A 269 19.39 -1.35 -13.75
N GLU A 270 18.52 -1.70 -14.69
CA GLU A 270 18.67 -1.39 -16.11
C GLU A 270 18.65 0.13 -16.43
N HIS A 271 18.21 0.97 -15.50
CA HIS A 271 18.08 2.43 -15.69
C HIS A 271 19.08 3.26 -14.87
N GLY A 272 20.04 2.62 -14.19
CA GLY A 272 21.11 3.30 -13.47
C GLY A 272 21.37 2.73 -12.09
N GLN A 273 22.09 3.48 -11.27
CA GLN A 273 22.47 3.08 -9.91
C GLN A 273 21.71 3.90 -8.87
N LEU A 274 21.44 3.26 -7.73
CA LEU A 274 20.83 3.94 -6.59
C LEU A 274 21.81 4.95 -6.00
N THR A 275 21.37 6.18 -5.81
CA THR A 275 22.18 7.26 -5.24
C THR A 275 21.54 7.82 -3.97
N GLY A 276 22.36 8.37 -3.07
CA GLY A 276 21.87 9.01 -1.84
C GLY A 276 20.85 10.10 -2.13
N GLU A 277 21.07 10.91 -3.18
CA GLU A 277 20.17 11.99 -3.60
C GLU A 277 18.80 11.48 -4.07
N MET A 278 18.73 10.29 -4.68
CA MET A 278 17.45 9.65 -5.04
C MET A 278 16.66 9.18 -3.82
N CYS A 279 17.36 8.80 -2.74
CA CYS A 279 16.76 8.36 -1.48
C CYS A 279 16.38 9.54 -0.59
N MET A 280 17.25 10.55 -0.50
CA MET A 280 17.13 11.73 0.36
C MET A 280 17.58 12.98 -0.43
N PRO A 281 16.68 13.57 -1.26
CA PRO A 281 17.04 14.69 -2.11
C PRO A 281 17.29 15.97 -1.31
N MET A 282 18.30 16.74 -1.72
CA MET A 282 18.56 18.05 -1.14
C MET A 282 17.49 19.07 -1.54
N ARG A 283 17.32 20.09 -0.70
CA ARG A 283 16.42 21.23 -0.95
C ARG A 283 16.61 21.83 -2.35
N ASP A 284 17.87 22.03 -2.76
CA ASP A 284 18.18 22.67 -4.03
C ASP A 284 17.79 21.77 -5.22
N THR A 285 17.92 20.45 -5.09
CA THR A 285 17.42 19.48 -6.08
C THR A 285 15.90 19.55 -6.20
N ILE A 286 15.19 19.54 -5.06
CA ILE A 286 13.72 19.63 -5.02
C ILE A 286 13.25 20.91 -5.73
N VAL A 287 13.77 22.07 -5.32
CA VAL A 287 13.38 23.38 -5.87
C VAL A 287 13.67 23.45 -7.37
N ARG A 288 14.85 22.99 -7.79
CA ARG A 288 15.28 23.06 -9.19
C ARG A 288 14.45 22.16 -10.10
N GLN A 289 14.21 20.90 -9.71
CA GLN A 289 13.37 19.98 -10.48
C GLN A 289 11.91 20.47 -10.55
N LEU A 290 11.39 21.04 -9.46
CA LEU A 290 10.04 21.60 -9.43
C LEU A 290 9.91 22.81 -10.37
N LYS A 291 10.83 23.77 -10.30
CA LYS A 291 10.87 24.92 -11.23
C LYS A 291 10.96 24.47 -12.69
N ARG A 292 11.79 23.47 -12.98
CA ARG A 292 11.92 22.89 -14.32
C ARG A 292 10.59 22.28 -14.78
N ARG A 293 9.94 21.48 -13.93
CA ARG A 293 8.66 20.84 -14.26
C ARG A 293 7.56 21.87 -14.52
N ILE A 294 7.46 22.92 -13.70
CA ILE A 294 6.48 24.01 -13.88
C ILE A 294 6.68 24.71 -15.22
N LYS A 295 7.93 25.01 -15.62
CA LYS A 295 8.24 25.62 -16.92
C LYS A 295 7.85 24.71 -18.08
N LEU A 296 8.24 23.44 -18.04
CA LEU A 296 7.89 22.46 -19.08
C LEU A 296 6.36 22.29 -19.21
N HIS A 297 5.64 22.27 -18.09
CA HIS A 297 4.18 22.18 -18.13
C HIS A 297 3.55 23.43 -18.76
N ARG A 298 4.06 24.62 -18.44
CA ARG A 298 3.60 25.88 -19.04
C ARG A 298 3.81 25.92 -20.56
N GLU A 299 4.93 25.37 -21.04
CA GLU A 299 5.22 25.25 -22.47
C GLU A 299 4.28 24.26 -23.17
N ALA A 300 4.01 23.11 -22.52
CA ALA A 300 3.17 22.06 -23.10
C ALA A 300 1.66 22.32 -22.98
N ASN A 301 1.22 23.08 -21.97
CA ASN A 301 -0.19 23.33 -21.64
C ASN A 301 -0.41 24.81 -21.27
N PRO A 302 -0.31 25.74 -22.25
CA PRO A 302 -0.39 27.18 -21.98
C PRO A 302 -1.74 27.59 -21.36
N ASP A 303 -2.84 26.93 -21.74
CA ASP A 303 -4.20 27.23 -21.26
C ASP A 303 -4.51 26.63 -19.88
N ASN A 304 -3.63 25.78 -19.35
CA ASN A 304 -3.81 25.14 -18.05
C ASN A 304 -2.51 25.17 -17.23
N PRO A 305 -2.04 26.36 -16.82
CA PRO A 305 -0.78 26.51 -16.09
C PRO A 305 -0.84 25.82 -14.73
N ILE A 306 0.33 25.37 -14.24
CA ILE A 306 0.46 24.96 -12.84
C ILE A 306 0.22 26.19 -11.96
N ARG A 307 -0.74 26.08 -11.04
CA ARG A 307 -1.06 27.10 -10.03
C ARG A 307 -0.78 26.66 -8.60
N ALA A 308 -0.65 25.36 -8.38
CA ALA A 308 -0.39 24.82 -7.06
C ALA A 308 0.62 23.67 -7.06
N VAL A 309 1.29 23.51 -5.93
CA VAL A 309 2.07 22.33 -5.57
C VAL A 309 1.47 21.77 -4.29
N PHE A 310 0.95 20.54 -4.36
CA PHE A 310 0.49 19.80 -3.20
C PHE A 310 1.64 18.96 -2.64
N VAL A 311 1.91 19.08 -1.35
CA VAL A 311 2.99 18.38 -0.66
C VAL A 311 2.42 17.36 0.32
N ALA A 312 2.74 16.08 0.10
CA ALA A 312 2.63 15.04 1.10
C ALA A 312 4.01 14.80 1.73
N SER A 313 4.09 14.75 3.05
CA SER A 313 5.35 14.49 3.75
C SER A 313 5.12 13.71 5.04
N ASP A 314 6.07 12.84 5.37
CA ASP A 314 6.10 12.12 6.64
C ASP A 314 6.67 12.95 7.81
N SER A 315 7.27 14.11 7.50
CA SER A 315 7.85 15.01 8.51
C SER A 315 7.80 16.48 8.04
N ASN A 316 8.83 16.94 7.33
CA ASN A 316 8.92 18.34 6.90
C ASN A 316 8.29 18.52 5.50
N HIS A 317 7.29 19.39 5.42
CA HIS A 317 6.59 19.71 4.16
C HIS A 317 7.28 20.83 3.36
N MET A 318 8.33 21.46 3.89
CA MET A 318 9.11 22.52 3.24
C MET A 318 8.25 23.70 2.74
N LEU A 319 7.12 23.98 3.39
CA LEU A 319 6.15 24.96 2.90
C LEU A 319 6.76 26.36 2.76
N VAL A 320 7.60 26.78 3.70
CA VAL A 320 8.21 28.12 3.69
C VAL A 320 9.21 28.23 2.54
N GLU A 321 10.12 27.26 2.44
CA GLU A 321 11.18 27.21 1.44
C GLU A 321 10.63 27.11 0.02
N LEU A 322 9.60 26.28 -0.17
CA LEU A 322 8.97 26.10 -1.48
C LEU A 322 8.12 27.32 -1.88
N ASN A 323 7.36 27.93 -0.97
CA ASN A 323 6.60 29.14 -1.28
C ASN A 323 7.55 30.29 -1.66
N GLU A 324 8.63 30.50 -0.93
CA GLU A 324 9.61 31.55 -1.27
C GLU A 324 10.28 31.25 -2.62
N ALA A 325 10.69 30.01 -2.86
CA ALA A 325 11.33 29.62 -4.10
C ALA A 325 10.42 29.78 -5.34
N LEU A 326 9.10 29.57 -5.19
CA LEU A 326 8.12 29.58 -6.28
C LEU A 326 7.34 30.89 -6.41
N LYS A 327 7.52 31.85 -5.49
CA LYS A 327 6.80 33.14 -5.46
C LYS A 327 6.75 33.86 -6.81
N ARG A 328 7.86 33.91 -7.54
CA ARG A 328 7.95 34.56 -8.87
C ARG A 328 7.24 33.80 -10.00
N MET A 329 6.79 32.58 -9.76
CA MET A 329 6.10 31.74 -10.74
C MET A 329 4.58 31.79 -10.60
N ASP A 330 4.06 32.51 -9.58
CA ASP A 330 2.63 32.59 -9.24
C ASP A 330 2.03 31.20 -8.98
N VAL A 331 2.74 30.43 -8.13
CA VAL A 331 2.41 29.07 -7.72
C VAL A 331 2.38 29.00 -6.20
N VAL A 332 1.27 28.53 -5.64
CA VAL A 332 1.11 28.33 -4.20
C VAL A 332 1.52 26.92 -3.78
N VAL A 333 2.05 26.77 -2.58
CA VAL A 333 2.41 25.46 -2.02
C VAL A 333 1.50 25.15 -0.84
N VAL A 334 0.84 23.99 -0.90
CA VAL A 334 -0.16 23.57 0.08
C VAL A 334 0.09 22.15 0.56
N ARG A 335 -0.47 21.82 1.73
CA ARG A 335 -0.56 20.46 2.26
C ARG A 335 -1.98 20.21 2.78
N HIS A 336 -2.34 18.93 2.96
CA HIS A 336 -3.55 18.61 3.70
C HIS A 336 -3.39 19.01 5.19
N PRO A 337 -4.37 19.67 5.82
CA PRO A 337 -4.23 20.14 7.22
C PRO A 337 -4.10 18.98 8.21
N ASP A 338 -4.87 17.91 7.99
CA ASP A 338 -4.98 16.80 8.96
C ASP A 338 -3.88 15.74 8.84
N GLY A 339 -3.03 15.81 7.81
CA GLY A 339 -1.96 14.83 7.60
C GLY A 339 -2.44 13.38 7.45
N ASN A 340 -3.59 13.15 6.82
CA ASN A 340 -4.12 11.82 6.57
C ASN A 340 -3.35 11.17 5.40
N PRO A 341 -2.52 10.13 5.65
CA PRO A 341 -1.65 9.57 4.63
C PRO A 341 -2.43 8.91 3.48
N HIS A 342 -3.63 8.37 3.73
CA HIS A 342 -4.42 7.77 2.66
C HIS A 342 -5.06 8.83 1.76
N LEU A 343 -5.46 9.97 2.33
CA LEU A 343 -6.02 11.08 1.57
C LEU A 343 -4.93 11.79 0.77
N ASP A 344 -3.73 11.94 1.33
CA ASP A 344 -2.56 12.41 0.60
C ASP A 344 -2.28 11.56 -0.64
N LEU A 345 -2.30 10.22 -0.53
CA LEU A 345 -2.15 9.32 -1.69
C LEU A 345 -3.25 9.56 -2.75
N ALA A 346 -4.51 9.65 -2.33
CA ALA A 346 -5.64 9.89 -3.24
C ALA A 346 -5.54 11.25 -3.95
N ILE A 347 -5.01 12.29 -3.30
CA ILE A 347 -4.76 13.60 -3.91
C ILE A 347 -3.57 13.53 -4.88
N LEU A 348 -2.46 12.90 -4.47
CA LEU A 348 -1.28 12.71 -5.31
C LEU A 348 -1.59 11.94 -6.60
N GLY A 349 -2.40 10.88 -6.49
CA GLY A 349 -2.89 10.09 -7.61
C GLY A 349 -3.61 10.94 -8.67
N ARG A 350 -4.29 12.01 -8.26
CA ARG A 350 -5.05 12.94 -9.12
C ARG A 350 -4.25 14.13 -9.67
N SER A 351 -2.99 14.30 -9.28
CA SER A 351 -2.17 15.43 -9.74
C SER A 351 -1.94 15.43 -11.25
N ASN A 352 -1.76 16.62 -11.85
CA ASN A 352 -1.42 16.71 -13.28
C ASN A 352 -0.01 16.16 -13.55
N HIS A 353 0.90 16.31 -12.58
CA HIS A 353 2.20 15.66 -12.58
C HIS A 353 2.58 15.26 -11.16
N PHE A 354 3.11 14.05 -10.98
CA PHE A 354 3.60 13.57 -9.70
C PHE A 354 5.13 13.55 -9.66
N ILE A 355 5.75 14.03 -8.57
CA ILE A 355 7.17 13.82 -8.28
C ILE A 355 7.33 13.05 -6.97
N GLY A 356 7.78 11.80 -7.07
CA GLY A 356 7.92 10.89 -5.94
C GLY A 356 9.37 10.66 -5.50
N ASN A 357 9.51 9.96 -4.38
CA ASN A 357 10.77 9.38 -3.92
C ASN A 357 10.94 7.95 -4.47
N CYS A 358 12.04 7.65 -5.15
CA CYS A 358 12.29 6.35 -5.80
C CYS A 358 12.33 5.17 -4.84
N VAL A 359 12.79 5.36 -3.61
CA VAL A 359 13.01 4.27 -2.65
C VAL A 359 11.74 3.97 -1.85
N SER A 360 10.84 4.95 -1.73
CA SER A 360 9.63 4.83 -0.91
C SER A 360 8.52 4.00 -1.57
N SER A 361 8.03 2.98 -0.85
CA SER A 361 6.84 2.21 -1.22
C SER A 361 5.54 3.02 -1.16
N TYR A 362 5.52 4.12 -0.39
CA TYR A 362 4.43 5.08 -0.40
C TYR A 362 4.35 5.84 -1.74
N SER A 363 5.49 6.25 -2.30
CA SER A 363 5.53 6.77 -3.69
C SER A 363 5.15 5.70 -4.71
N ALA A 364 5.58 4.45 -4.49
CA ALA A 364 5.32 3.34 -5.41
C ALA A 364 3.83 3.06 -5.54
N PHE A 365 3.06 3.25 -4.46
CA PHE A 365 1.61 3.23 -4.51
C PHE A 365 1.07 4.22 -5.54
N VAL A 366 1.42 5.51 -5.39
CA VAL A 366 0.97 6.58 -6.29
C VAL A 366 1.43 6.32 -7.72
N LYS A 367 2.68 5.88 -7.90
CA LYS A 367 3.23 5.58 -9.23
C LYS A 367 2.39 4.54 -9.96
N ARG A 368 2.04 3.43 -9.28
CA ARG A 368 1.23 2.36 -9.88
C ARG A 368 -0.21 2.80 -10.16
N GLU A 369 -0.83 3.55 -9.24
CA GLU A 369 -2.16 4.14 -9.47
C GLU A 369 -2.17 4.98 -10.74
N ARG A 370 -1.16 5.85 -10.89
CA ARG A 370 -1.02 6.75 -12.04
C ARG A 370 -0.70 6.01 -13.33
N ASP A 371 0.19 5.01 -13.28
CA ASP A 371 0.52 4.19 -14.45
C ASP A 371 -0.71 3.46 -15.00
N ALA A 372 -1.56 2.93 -14.11
CA ALA A 372 -2.80 2.24 -14.48
C ALA A 372 -3.81 3.13 -15.24
N VAL A 373 -3.69 4.46 -15.13
CA VAL A 373 -4.55 5.44 -15.82
C VAL A 373 -3.79 6.35 -16.78
N GLY A 374 -2.50 6.08 -17.03
CA GLY A 374 -1.66 6.84 -17.98
C GLY A 374 -1.25 8.24 -17.50
N PHE A 375 -1.24 8.51 -16.20
CA PHE A 375 -0.87 9.81 -15.64
C PHE A 375 0.65 9.97 -15.46
N PRO A 376 1.24 11.14 -15.80
CA PRO A 376 2.69 11.29 -15.84
C PRO A 376 3.31 11.41 -14.44
N SER A 377 4.45 10.76 -14.25
CA SER A 377 5.20 10.78 -12.99
C SER A 377 6.69 10.96 -13.24
N SER A 378 7.40 11.53 -12.27
CA SER A 378 8.86 11.54 -12.22
C SER A 378 9.34 11.36 -10.79
N PHE A 379 10.65 11.32 -10.58
CA PHE A 379 11.21 11.10 -9.27
C PHE A 379 12.36 12.05 -8.97
N TRP A 380 12.60 12.27 -7.68
CA TRP A 380 13.70 13.11 -7.24
C TRP A 380 15.05 12.55 -7.69
N ALA A 381 15.89 13.44 -8.21
CA ALA A 381 17.24 13.13 -8.70
C ALA A 381 17.31 12.00 -9.75
N PHE A 382 16.19 11.68 -10.42
CA PHE A 382 16.13 10.63 -11.44
C PHE A 382 15.43 11.09 -12.73
N PRO A 383 15.98 10.79 -13.92
CA PRO A 383 17.29 10.16 -14.16
C PRO A 383 18.44 11.04 -13.62
N PRO A 384 19.61 10.45 -13.30
CA PRO A 384 20.75 11.22 -12.82
C PRO A 384 21.13 12.31 -13.82
N GLU A 385 21.40 13.51 -13.31
CA GLU A 385 21.86 14.59 -14.17
C GLU A 385 23.26 14.29 -14.68
N LYS A 386 23.48 14.49 -15.99
CA LYS A 386 24.83 14.43 -16.54
C LYS A 386 25.68 15.45 -15.79
N PRO A 387 26.86 15.06 -15.27
CA PRO A 387 27.73 16.00 -14.58
C PRO A 387 28.04 17.18 -15.51
N THR A 388 27.60 18.37 -15.13
CA THR A 388 27.99 19.59 -15.82
C THR A 388 29.49 19.80 -15.64
N SER A 389 30.21 20.21 -16.68
CA SER A 389 31.68 20.39 -16.69
C SER A 389 32.25 21.30 -15.59
N LYS A 390 31.41 21.98 -14.80
CA LYS A 390 31.79 22.87 -13.70
C LYS A 390 32.09 22.17 -12.37
N SER A 391 31.78 20.88 -12.20
CA SER A 391 32.03 20.17 -10.92
C SER A 391 33.41 19.50 -10.81
N LYS A 392 34.29 19.61 -11.82
CA LYS A 392 35.66 19.07 -11.77
C LYS A 392 36.66 19.92 -10.96
N GLY A 393 36.23 21.02 -10.34
CA GLY A 393 37.14 22.00 -9.72
C GLY A 393 37.06 22.19 -8.21
N ALA A 394 36.20 21.47 -7.48
CA ALA A 394 35.94 21.75 -6.06
C ALA A 394 36.11 20.49 -5.17
N GLY A 395 37.20 19.76 -5.36
CA GLY A 395 37.50 18.55 -4.59
C GLY A 395 38.99 18.38 -4.31
N ALA A 396 39.55 19.28 -3.51
CA ALA A 396 40.77 19.05 -2.72
C ALA A 396 40.87 20.17 -1.69
N ASN A 397 40.53 19.84 -0.44
CA ASN A 397 40.93 20.47 0.83
C ASN A 397 39.77 20.39 1.82
N HIS A 398 39.60 19.21 2.42
CA HIS A 398 39.09 19.11 3.77
C HIS A 398 40.31 18.80 4.65
N GLU A 399 40.84 19.84 5.29
CA GLU A 399 41.72 19.70 6.44
C GLU A 399 40.88 19.19 7.62
N GLU A 400 41.43 18.22 8.33
CA GLU A 400 40.96 17.73 9.62
C GLU A 400 40.95 18.87 10.65
N LEU A 401 39.85 18.99 11.39
CA LEU A 401 39.80 19.26 12.83
C LEU A 401 38.41 18.95 13.38
#